data_AF-A0A7C6Y781-F1
#
_entry.id   AF-A0A7C6Y781-F1
#
_cell.length_a   1.000
_cell.length_b   1.000
_cell.length_c   1.000
_cell.angle_alpha   90.00
_cell.angle_beta   90.00
_cell.angle_gamma   90.00
#
_symmetry.space_group_name_H-M   'P 1'
#
loop_
_entity.id
_entity.type
_entity.pdbx_description
1 polymer ?
#
loop_
_entity_poly.entity_id
_entity_poly.type
_entity_poly.pdbx_seq_one_letter_code
_entity_poly.pdbx_strand_id
1 'polypeptide(L)' 'MPEKSKSRMEKSTAWLKKGGVIMDVTTPEQAKIAEEAGAIAVMALERVPADIRAAGGVARMADPDIILRIMDAVTIPVM' A
#
# COMPACT_ATOMS: atom_id res chain seq x y z
N MET A 1 -6.98 -0.68 31.04
CA MET A 1 -6.02 -1.46 30.20
C MET A 1 -6.43 -1.47 28.72
N PRO A 2 -6.45 -0.32 28.03
CA PRO A 2 -6.82 -0.23 26.60
C PRO A 2 -5.70 -0.61 25.61
N GLU A 3 -4.46 -0.74 26.09
CA GLU A 3 -3.28 -0.92 25.24
C GLU A 3 -3.09 -2.37 24.75
N LYS A 4 -3.50 -3.36 25.56
CA LYS A 4 -3.44 -4.78 25.20
C LYS A 4 -4.45 -5.18 24.11
N SER A 5 -5.60 -4.50 24.01
CA SER A 5 -6.60 -4.80 22.97
C SER A 5 -6.19 -4.23 21.61
N LYS A 6 -5.65 -3.00 21.55
CA LYS A 6 -5.13 -2.39 20.32
C LYS A 6 -4.00 -3.21 19.69
N SER A 7 -2.99 -3.59 20.47
CA SER A 7 -1.88 -4.45 20.03
C SER A 7 -2.34 -5.77 19.41
N ARG A 8 -3.42 -6.35 19.94
CA ARG A 8 -3.96 -7.62 19.45
C ARG A 8 -4.65 -7.46 18.10
N MET A 9 -5.35 -6.34 17.88
CA MET A 9 -6.00 -6.03 16.60
C MET A 9 -4.98 -5.77 15.49
N GLU A 10 -3.92 -5.02 15.76
CA GLU A 10 -2.83 -4.76 14.79
C GLU A 10 -2.12 -6.05 14.36
N LYS A 11 -1.89 -6.98 15.30
CA LYS A 11 -1.35 -8.31 14.98
C LYS A 11 -2.30 -9.15 14.14
N SER A 12 -3.61 -9.00 14.36
CA SER A 12 -4.64 -9.70 13.60
C SER A 12 -4.69 -9.24 12.13
N THR A 13 -4.53 -7.94 11.88
CA THR A 13 -4.53 -7.40 10.51
C THR A 13 -3.28 -7.82 9.75
N ALA A 14 -2.12 -7.85 10.41
CA ALA A 14 -0.89 -8.39 9.83
C ALA A 14 -1.00 -9.88 9.49
N TRP A 15 -1.71 -10.67 10.31
CA TRP A 15 -1.94 -12.10 10.05
C TRP A 15 -2.82 -12.35 8.82
N LEU A 16 -3.84 -11.53 8.57
CA LEU A 16 -4.70 -11.63 7.38
C LEU A 16 -3.94 -11.42 6.07
N LYS A 17 -2.80 -10.70 6.11
CA LYS A 17 -1.93 -10.47 4.96
C LYS A 17 -0.91 -11.60 4.71
N LYS A 18 -0.92 -12.65 5.52
CA LYS A 18 0.05 -13.74 5.42
C LYS A 18 -0.20 -14.58 4.17
N GLY A 19 0.83 -14.74 3.34
CA GLY A 19 0.80 -15.59 2.14
C GLY A 19 0.30 -14.89 0.88
N GLY A 20 -0.05 -13.60 0.94
CA GLY A 20 -0.36 -12.80 -0.23
C GLY A 20 0.80 -11.90 -0.67
N VAL A 21 0.60 -11.23 -1.80
CA VAL A 21 1.54 -10.24 -2.35
C VAL A 21 0.99 -8.83 -2.14
N ILE A 22 1.86 -7.91 -1.74
CA ILE A 22 1.59 -6.47 -1.68
C ILE A 22 2.36 -5.84 -2.86
N MET A 23 1.68 -5.05 -3.68
CA MET A 23 2.29 -4.45 -4.87
C MET A 23 2.48 -2.94 -4.71
N ASP A 24 3.68 -2.46 -5.05
CA ASP A 24 3.97 -1.02 -5.17
C ASP A 24 3.26 -0.47 -6.42
N VAL A 25 2.50 0.62 -6.26
CA VAL A 25 1.75 1.27 -7.34
C VAL A 25 1.89 2.79 -7.23
N THR A 26 1.88 3.47 -8.37
CA THR A 26 1.97 4.93 -8.45
C THR A 26 0.74 5.59 -9.08
N THR A 27 -0.18 4.81 -9.65
CA THR A 27 -1.42 5.31 -10.25
C THR A 27 -2.63 4.44 -9.88
N PRO A 28 -3.86 4.99 -9.95
CA PRO A 28 -5.10 4.23 -9.77
C PRO A 28 -5.24 3.03 -10.72
N GLU A 29 -4.76 3.16 -11.96
CA GLU A 29 -4.81 2.10 -12.96
C GLU A 29 -3.89 0.94 -12.57
N GLN A 30 -2.68 1.22 -12.08
CA GLN A 30 -1.79 0.18 -11.57
C GLN A 30 -2.40 -0.52 -10.35
N ALA A 31 -3.09 0.21 -9.48
CA ALA A 31 -3.77 -0.36 -8.32
C ALA A 31 -4.86 -1.37 -8.74
N LYS A 32 -5.68 -1.03 -9.74
CA LYS A 32 -6.68 -1.95 -10.30
C LYS A 32 -6.06 -3.20 -10.90
N ILE A 33 -4.98 -3.05 -11.66
CA ILE A 33 -4.25 -4.18 -12.24
C ILE A 33 -3.70 -5.09 -11.12
N ALA A 34 -3.17 -4.50 -10.05
CA ALA A 34 -2.68 -5.26 -8.90
C ALA A 34 -3.79 -6.05 -8.20
N GLU A 35 -4.95 -5.43 -7.98
CA GLU A 35 -6.13 -6.09 -7.42
C GLU A 35 -6.62 -7.25 -8.30
N GLU A 36 -6.74 -7.03 -9.62
CA GLU A 36 -7.11 -8.06 -10.59
C GLU A 36 -6.11 -9.21 -10.66
N ALA A 37 -4.82 -8.93 -10.45
CA ALA A 37 -3.76 -9.93 -10.37
C ALA A 37 -3.75 -10.74 -9.06
N GLY A 38 -4.64 -10.41 -8.11
CA GLY A 38 -4.77 -11.10 -6.83
C GLY A 38 -3.84 -10.59 -5.73
N ALA A 39 -3.37 -9.33 -5.83
CA ALA A 39 -2.69 -8.69 -4.71
C ALA A 39 -3.66 -8.57 -3.52
N ILE A 40 -3.14 -8.81 -2.31
CA ILE A 40 -3.94 -8.72 -1.08
C ILE A 40 -3.97 -7.30 -0.50
N ALA A 41 -3.11 -6.42 -1.01
CA ALA A 41 -3.01 -5.00 -0.69
C ALA A 41 -2.09 -4.31 -1.71
N VAL A 42 -2.13 -2.98 -1.76
CA VAL A 42 -1.21 -2.16 -2.55
C VAL A 42 -0.48 -1.15 -1.67
N MET A 43 0.72 -0.75 -2.09
CA MET A 43 1.50 0.32 -1.47
C MET A 43 1.53 1.53 -2.40
N ALA A 44 0.94 2.63 -1.96
CA ALA A 44 0.81 3.85 -2.76
C ALA A 44 2.07 4.71 -2.64
N LEU A 45 2.79 4.88 -3.74
CA LEU A 45 4.06 5.61 -3.79
C LEU A 45 4.03 6.69 -4.86
N GLU A 46 4.84 7.73 -4.68
CA GLU A 46 5.09 8.73 -5.73
C GLU A 46 5.86 8.10 -6.91
N ARG A 47 6.80 7.20 -6.59
CA ARG A 47 7.70 6.51 -7.53
C ARG A 47 8.04 5.14 -6.99
N VAL A 48 8.24 4.17 -7.88
CA VAL A 48 8.67 2.82 -7.49
C VAL A 48 10.12 2.82 -6.99
N PRO A 49 10.55 1.85 -6.15
CA PRO A 49 11.90 1.82 -5.59
C PRO A 49 13.03 1.84 -6.62
N ALA A 50 12.82 1.25 -7.80
CA ALA A 50 13.79 1.29 -8.89
C ALA A 50 14.07 2.73 -9.36
N ASP A 51 13.01 3.51 -9.56
CA ASP A 51 13.11 4.91 -10.01
C ASP A 51 13.66 5.82 -8.92
N ILE A 52 13.29 5.58 -7.66
CA ILE A 52 13.86 6.31 -6.51
C ILE A 52 15.38 6.12 -6.47
N ARG A 53 15.86 4.88 -6.64
CA ARG A 53 17.30 4.57 -6.66
C ARG A 53 18.00 5.19 -7.87
N ALA A 54 17.38 5.18 -9.04
CA ALA A 54 17.95 5.75 -10.26
C ALA A 54 18.04 7.28 -10.21
N ALA A 55 17.00 7.95 -9.69
CA ALA A 55 16.96 9.41 -9.60
C ALA A 55 17.85 9.97 -8.48
N GLY A 56 18.06 9.20 -7.41
CA GLY A 56 18.76 9.66 -6.21
C GLY A 56 18.01 10.77 -5.46
N GLY A 57 18.69 11.42 -4.51
CA GLY A 57 18.13 12.52 -3.72
C GLY A 57 17.19 12.05 -2.60
N VAL A 58 16.25 12.93 -2.21
CA VAL A 58 15.35 12.70 -1.07
C VAL A 58 13.99 12.22 -1.56
N ALA A 59 13.60 11.00 -1.18
CA ALA A 59 12.24 10.49 -1.33
C ALA A 59 11.40 10.86 -0.10
N ARG A 60 10.16 11.32 -0.33
CA ARG A 60 9.18 11.66 0.70
C ARG A 60 7.91 10.82 0.53
N MET A 61 6.95 11.01 1.42
CA MET A 61 5.60 10.47 1.27
C MET A 61 4.98 10.92 -0.06
N ALA A 62 4.19 10.05 -0.67
CA ALA A 62 3.35 10.42 -1.81
C ALA A 62 2.38 11.54 -1.43
N ASP A 63 1.98 12.35 -2.42
CA ASP A 63 0.93 13.35 -2.19
C ASP A 63 -0.35 12.64 -1.70
N PRO A 64 -1.01 13.12 -0.62
CA PRO A 64 -2.28 12.56 -0.16
C PRO A 64 -3.34 12.40 -1.25
N ASP A 65 -3.38 13.27 -2.26
CA ASP A 65 -4.33 13.15 -3.39
C ASP A 65 -4.12 11.85 -4.18
N ILE A 66 -2.87 11.47 -4.42
CA ILE A 66 -2.53 10.21 -5.12
C ILE A 66 -3.00 9.02 -4.28
N ILE A 67 -2.76 9.05 -2.96
CA ILE A 67 -3.16 7.99 -2.04
C ILE A 67 -4.68 7.85 -2.02
N LEU A 68 -5.42 8.96 -1.90
CA LEU A 68 -6.89 8.97 -1.88
C LEU A 68 -7.47 8.42 -3.19
N ARG A 69 -6.92 8.83 -4.33
CA ARG A 69 -7.35 8.33 -5.64
C ARG A 69 -7.08 6.84 -5.83
N ILE A 70 -5.98 6.32 -5.27
CA ILE A 70 -5.70 4.88 -5.26
C ILE A 70 -6.67 4.16 -4.33
N MET A 71 -6.96 4.69 -3.15
CA MET A 71 -7.93 4.14 -2.20
C MET A 71 -9.34 4.04 -2.81
N ASP A 72 -9.77 5.07 -3.55
CA ASP A 72 -11.08 5.07 -4.22
C ASP A 72 -11.16 4.10 -5.40
N ALA A 73 -10.02 3.66 -5.93
CA ALA A 73 -9.93 2.84 -7.13
C ALA A 73 -10.00 1.32 -6.89
N VAL A 74 -9.72 0.87 -5.67
CA VAL A 74 -9.62 -0.56 -5.31
C VAL A 74 -10.36 -0.87 -4.01
N THR A 75 -10.68 -2.14 -3.78
CA THR A 75 -11.34 -2.60 -2.53
C THR A 75 -10.37 -3.24 -1.54
N ILE A 76 -9.18 -3.62 -2.00
CA ILE A 76 -8.10 -4.14 -1.14
C ILE A 76 -7.42 -3.04 -0.31
N PRO A 77 -6.85 -3.36 0.86
CA PRO A 77 -6.17 -2.38 1.71
C PRO A 77 -5.04 -1.62 0.99
N VAL A 78 -4.96 -0.32 1.23
CA VAL A 78 -3.87 0.55 0.78
C VAL A 78 -2.90 0.82 1.94
N MET A 79 -1.60 0.76 1.65
CA MET A 79 -0.50 1.06 2.57
C MET A 79 0.30 2.27 2.13
#